data_AF-A0A0D0DNV0-F1
#
_entry.id   AF-A0A0D0DNV0-F1
#
_cell.length_a   1.000
_cell.length_b   1.000
_cell.length_c   1.000
_cell.angle_alpha   90.00
_cell.angle_beta   90.00
_cell.angle_gamma   90.00
#
_symmetry.space_group_name_H-M   'P 1'
#
loop_
_entity.id
_entity.type
_entity.pdbx_description
1 polymer ?
#
loop_
_entity_poly.entity_id
_entity_poly.type
_entity_poly.pdbx_seq_one_letter_code
_entity_poly.pdbx_strand_id
1 'polypeptide(L)' 'GCRLEYLPPYSPDLNPIEQAFSIIKAHLRHQGLGFYHSKSSYFELYQACEIVTP' A
#
# COMPACT_ATOMS: atom_id res chain seq x y z
N GLY A 1 7.10 -1.78 26.05
CA GLY A 1 7.66 -2.90 25.27
C GLY A 1 6.78 -3.16 24.07
N CYS A 2 7.25 -3.91 23.07
CA CYS A 2 6.46 -4.31 21.90
C CYS A 2 6.30 -5.84 21.87
N ARG A 3 5.19 -6.34 21.31
CA ARG A 3 4.98 -7.76 21.05
C ARG A 3 5.46 -8.08 19.64
N LEU A 4 6.33 -9.08 19.51
CA LEU A 4 6.77 -9.61 18.22
C LEU A 4 5.84 -10.76 17.81
N GLU A 5 5.29 -10.68 16.59
CA GLU A 5 4.54 -11.75 15.95
C GLU A 5 5.41 -12.38 14.85
N TYR A 6 5.57 -13.69 14.86
CA TYR A 6 6.34 -14.43 13.85
C TYR A 6 5.40 -15.06 12.83
N LEU A 7 5.76 -14.94 11.55
CA LEU A 7 5.02 -15.55 10.45
C LEU A 7 5.77 -16.77 9.90
N PRO A 8 5.07 -17.83 9.46
CA PRO A 8 5.70 -18.92 8.72
C PRO A 8 6.30 -18.42 7.40
N PRO A 9 7.35 -19.07 6.87
CA PRO A 9 7.93 -18.72 5.57
C PRO A 9 6.86 -18.67 4.47
N TYR A 10 6.97 -17.68 3.57
CA TYR A 10 6.10 -17.51 2.41
C TYR A 10 4.59 -17.50 2.73
N SER A 11 4.19 -16.93 3.87
CA SER A 11 2.79 -16.77 4.27
C SER A 11 2.29 -15.32 4.07
N PRO A 12 2.18 -14.83 2.83
CA PRO A 12 1.71 -13.46 2.57
C PRO A 12 0.28 -13.27 3.08
N ASP A 13 -0.55 -14.31 3.05
CA ASP A 13 -1.94 -14.26 3.52
C ASP A 13 -2.08 -13.94 5.01
N LEU A 14 -1.02 -14.20 5.79
CA LEU A 14 -0.98 -13.92 7.23
C LEU A 14 -0.33 -12.56 7.54
N ASN A 15 0.15 -11.83 6.53
CA ASN A 15 0.81 -10.55 6.71
C ASN A 15 -0.15 -9.40 6.37
N PRO A 16 -0.66 -8.65 7.37
CA PRO A 16 -1.68 -7.62 7.14
C PRO A 16 -1.28 -6.54 6.13
N ILE A 17 0.01 -6.31 5.93
CA ILE A 17 0.49 -5.31 4.97
C ILE A 17 0.16 -5.70 3.51
N GLU A 18 0.02 -6.98 3.19
CA GLU A 18 -0.21 -7.44 1.82
C GLU A 18 -1.54 -6.91 1.28
N GLN A 19 -2.60 -6.91 2.10
CA GLN A 19 -3.90 -6.36 1.73
C GLN A 19 -3.83 -4.84 1.51
N ALA A 20 -3.16 -4.11 2.41
CA ALA A 20 -2.95 -2.67 2.27
C ALA A 20 -2.20 -2.32 0.98
N PHE A 21 -1.10 -3.03 0.69
CA PHE A 21 -0.35 -2.83 -0.55
C PHE A 21 -1.14 -3.23 -1.80
N SER A 22 -2.03 -4.22 -1.72
CA SER A 22 -2.92 -4.57 -2.83
C SER A 22 -3.84 -3.41 -3.22
N ILE A 23 -4.45 -2.76 -2.21
CA ILE A 23 -5.33 -1.58 -2.40
C ILE A 23 -4.55 -0.41 -3.00
N ILE A 24 -3.38 -0.08 -2.44
CA ILE A 24 -2.52 1.01 -2.93
C ILE A 24 -2.14 0.76 -4.40
N LYS A 25 -1.71 -0.46 -4.75
CA LYS A 25 -1.37 -0.82 -6.14
C LYS A 25 -2.57 -0.71 -7.07
N ALA A 26 -3.76 -1.11 -6.62
CA ALA A 26 -4.98 -1.01 -7.41
C ALA A 26 -5.35 0.46 -7.68
N HIS A 27 -5.27 1.31 -6.65
CA HIS A 27 -5.52 2.75 -6.76
C HIS A 27 -4.59 3.42 -7.77
N LEU A 28 -3.28 3.19 -7.64
CA LEU A 28 -2.27 3.80 -8.52
C LEU A 28 -2.45 3.36 -9.98
N ARG A 29 -2.81 2.08 -10.22
CA ARG A 29 -3.10 1.58 -11.58
C ARG A 29 -4.35 2.22 -12.18
N HIS A 30 -5.36 2.51 -11.35
CA HIS A 30 -6.59 3.14 -11.79
C HIS A 30 -6.39 4.62 -12.17
N GLN A 31 -5.59 5.36 -11.41
CA GLN A 31 -5.23 6.75 -11.69
C GLN A 31 -4.42 6.91 -13.00
N GLY A 32 -3.62 5.91 -13.36
CA GLY A 32 -2.87 5.84 -14.62
C GLY A 32 -1.55 6.63 -14.62
N LEU A 33 -0.65 6.31 -15.58
CA LEU A 33 0.69 6.93 -15.72
C LEU A 33 0.66 8.40 -16.19
N GLY A 34 -0.52 9.04 -16.27
CA GLY A 34 -0.70 10.37 -16.86
C GLY A 34 -0.25 11.54 -15.99
N PHE A 35 -0.01 11.29 -14.69
CA PHE A 35 0.22 12.32 -13.68
C PHE A 35 1.67 12.40 -13.16
N TYR A 36 2.66 11.83 -13.86
CA TYR A 36 4.07 12.00 -13.50
C TYR A 36 4.58 13.41 -13.78
N HIS A 37 4.14 14.37 -12.97
CA HIS A 37 4.87 15.59 -12.71
C HIS A 37 5.87 15.31 -11.58
N SER A 38 7.08 15.88 -11.62
CA SER A 38 8.17 15.50 -10.70
C SER A 38 7.86 15.68 -9.20
N LYS A 39 6.77 16.40 -8.87
CA LYS A 39 6.28 16.60 -7.50
C LYS A 39 4.97 15.86 -7.16
N SER A 40 4.31 15.21 -8.13
CA SER A 40 2.99 14.57 -7.95
C SER A 40 3.09 13.21 -7.26
N SER A 41 4.21 12.49 -7.42
CA SER A 41 4.36 11.10 -6.96
C SER A 41 4.15 10.93 -5.46
N TYR A 42 4.64 11.86 -4.63
CA TYR A 42 4.43 11.82 -3.18
C TYR A 42 2.96 12.04 -2.82
N PHE A 43 2.31 13.00 -3.49
CA PHE A 43 0.91 13.33 -3.22
C PHE A 43 -0.03 12.17 -3.54
N GLU A 44 0.18 11.49 -4.66
CA GLU A 44 -0.61 10.31 -5.05
C GLU A 44 -0.44 9.16 -4.07
N LEU A 45 0.78 8.93 -3.56
CA LEU A 45 1.00 7.92 -2.53
C LEU A 45 0.28 8.25 -1.22
N TYR A 46 0.30 9.52 -0.79
CA TYR A 46 -0.46 9.95 0.38
C TYR A 46 -1.96 9.71 0.20
N GLN A 47 -2.52 10.08 -0.95
CA GLN A 47 -3.93 9.82 -1.27
C GLN A 47 -4.26 8.32 -1.33
N ALA A 48 -3.36 7.50 -1.89
CA ALA A 48 -3.54 6.06 -1.95
C ALA A 48 -3.60 5.43 -0.54
N CYS A 49 -2.81 5.97 0.40
CA CYS A 49 -2.82 5.54 1.80
C CYS A 49 -4.12 5.92 2.52
N GLU A 50 -4.77 7.05 2.20
CA GLU A 50 -6.05 7.44 2.81
C GLU A 50 -7.21 6.48 2.47
N ILE A 51 -7.08 5.72 1.38
CA ILE A 51 -8.10 4.75 0.95
C ILE A 51 -8.01 3.44 1.74
N VAL A 52 -6.84 3.15 2.33
CA VAL A 52 -6.66 1.97 3.19
C VAL A 52 -7.38 2.24 4.51
N THR A 53 -8.55 1.64 4.67
CA THR A 53 -9.33 1.71 5.92
C THR A 53 -8.80 0.72 6.96
N PRO A 54 -8.85 1.05 8.27
CA PRO A 54 -8.39 0.16 9.34
C PRO A 54 -9.23 -1.12 9.49
#